data_AF-A0A7X9P8M7-F1
#
_entry.id   AF-A0A7X9P8M7-F1
#
_cell.length_a   1.000
_cell.length_b   1.000
_cell.length_c   1.000
_cell.angle_alpha   90.00
_cell.angle_beta   90.00
_cell.angle_gamma   90.00
#
_symmetry.space_group_name_H-M   'P 1'
#
loop_
_entity.id
_entity.type
_entity.pdbx_description
1 polymer ?
#
loop_
_entity_poly.entity_id
_entity_poly.type
_entity_poly.pdbx_seq_one_letter_code
_entity_poly.pdbx_strand_id
1 'polypeptide(L)'
;MVWLVSAGARAAGDDRPKAANCSFGFTSYADAVALLETLAAGRPDLARVETLGTTVEGRAIVGLRISDHAGTNEAEPEARIIGAIHGNECMAYEVALGIARTLVEDYGADPTATAVVDELETLVVPMANPDGSVASTRGNARDVDLNRNFPFMWVEGVSSGLPASEPETRALRDDGLRHPYVAGISYHTASNYVNLVWNYTPVAPRHEAELRALFEPYAAGTSYEVVLGWHWYSVYGEYTDHNYGTRGTLDTIIEIQSDYGRTTQLGLHVPRAIAMLAAARQGLEGRVTDAVTGAPLRAVVWVAERLAPVYTEPELGDFHAVLVPGTYAVSVWAPGHRPATRSGVVVPAVGREHLDVALEPGGSDFGFAVTAVRLPREIRDDRYANTSVPTDALGPPDGRAYNLEPGGEISIDLAVEVADHEGAELRVHAGPAGPTDTADVEAATAIDGPWTPLGSLVGTTEIDLGASGTAALRFVRIADTSGGRFGSAGAGYDLDSVEVLPPPAADADADADAGDDDGGGDIEDVGDAEPDAAADADGGEDVPADAPTDESLEDTGGGDGDAVSDAPGEAGEATDGGEVDGGGGGSGCGCNAGGAAPGAWAWPWFPAAAAFAAASFRRRRT
;
A
#
# COMPACT_ATOMS: atom_id res chain seq x y z
N MET A 1 32.56 -47.48 2.63
CA MET A 1 31.23 -48.01 2.22
C MET A 1 30.62 -47.02 1.25
N VAL A 2 29.82 -47.50 0.29
CA VAL A 2 29.32 -46.71 -0.83
C VAL A 2 28.12 -45.85 -0.41
N TRP A 3 28.09 -44.60 -0.86
CA TRP A 3 26.92 -43.73 -0.80
C TRP A 3 25.81 -44.28 -1.70
N LEU A 4 24.60 -44.43 -1.18
CA LEU A 4 23.40 -44.72 -1.96
C LEU A 4 22.47 -43.51 -1.90
N VAL A 5 22.43 -42.76 -2.99
CA VAL A 5 21.49 -41.66 -3.20
C VAL A 5 20.12 -42.26 -3.48
N SER A 6 19.14 -42.04 -2.58
CA SER A 6 17.73 -42.33 -2.87
C SER A 6 17.12 -41.14 -3.61
N ALA A 7 17.02 -41.25 -4.94
CA ALA A 7 16.32 -40.28 -5.75
C ALA A 7 14.79 -40.35 -5.55
N GLY A 8 14.14 -39.19 -5.53
CA GLY A 8 12.76 -39.04 -6.00
C GLY A 8 11.64 -39.68 -5.17
N ALA A 9 11.33 -39.11 -4.01
CA ALA A 9 9.94 -39.09 -3.56
C ALA A 9 9.20 -37.98 -4.32
N ARG A 10 8.65 -38.29 -5.50
CA ARG A 10 7.55 -37.48 -6.04
C ARG A 10 6.42 -37.55 -5.02
N ALA A 11 5.95 -36.40 -4.53
CA ALA A 11 4.75 -36.36 -3.70
C ALA A 11 3.63 -37.11 -4.42
N ALA A 12 3.00 -38.06 -3.73
CA ALA A 12 1.87 -38.79 -4.28
C ALA A 12 0.75 -37.80 -4.62
N GLY A 13 0.02 -38.07 -5.70
CA GLY A 13 -1.07 -37.21 -6.14
C GLY A 13 -2.08 -37.00 -5.03
N ASP A 14 -2.36 -35.73 -4.72
CA ASP A 14 -3.52 -35.34 -3.95
C ASP A 14 -4.79 -35.69 -4.76
N ASP A 15 -5.40 -36.83 -4.44
CA ASP A 15 -6.62 -37.38 -5.05
C ASP A 15 -7.91 -36.74 -4.50
N ARG A 16 -7.83 -35.59 -3.80
CA ARG A 16 -8.99 -34.70 -3.63
C ARG A 16 -9.47 -34.23 -5.01
N PRO A 17 -10.79 -34.10 -5.25
CA PRO A 17 -11.32 -33.76 -6.57
C PRO A 17 -10.85 -32.37 -7.01
N LYS A 18 -9.84 -32.33 -7.89
CA LYS A 18 -9.30 -31.10 -8.47
C LYS A 18 -10.29 -30.52 -9.49
N ALA A 19 -10.55 -29.22 -9.35
CA ALA A 19 -11.57 -28.45 -10.07
C ALA A 19 -13.01 -28.93 -9.80
N ALA A 20 -13.75 -28.16 -9.02
CA ALA A 20 -15.20 -28.16 -9.13
C ALA A 20 -15.57 -27.65 -10.54
N ASN A 21 -16.41 -28.39 -11.26
CA ASN A 21 -16.96 -27.87 -12.51
C ASN A 21 -18.00 -26.79 -12.17
N CYS A 22 -17.62 -25.51 -12.34
CA CYS A 22 -18.48 -24.37 -11.99
C CYS A 22 -19.79 -24.33 -12.80
N SER A 23 -19.91 -25.11 -13.88
CA SER A 23 -21.10 -25.14 -14.74
C SER A 23 -22.36 -25.74 -14.10
N PHE A 24 -22.34 -26.22 -12.85
CA PHE A 24 -23.53 -26.82 -12.20
C PHE A 24 -23.76 -26.32 -10.78
N GLY A 25 -24.84 -25.54 -10.60
CA GLY A 25 -25.32 -25.09 -9.28
C GLY A 25 -24.70 -23.79 -8.75
N PHE A 26 -23.66 -23.28 -9.42
CA PHE A 26 -23.06 -21.98 -9.16
C PHE A 26 -23.64 -20.90 -10.10
N THR A 27 -23.48 -19.65 -9.69
CA THR A 27 -23.89 -18.45 -10.41
C THR A 27 -23.05 -18.29 -11.68
N SER A 28 -23.68 -18.02 -12.83
CA SER A 28 -22.96 -17.77 -14.07
C SER A 28 -22.42 -16.33 -14.10
N TYR A 29 -21.45 -16.03 -14.97
CA TYR A 29 -20.96 -14.66 -15.15
C TYR A 29 -22.11 -13.67 -15.48
N ALA A 30 -23.05 -14.07 -16.34
CA ALA A 30 -24.19 -13.22 -16.70
C ALA A 30 -25.14 -12.98 -15.51
N ASP A 31 -25.40 -14.02 -14.69
CA ASP A 31 -26.24 -13.88 -13.49
C ASP A 31 -25.53 -13.08 -12.38
N ALA A 32 -24.19 -13.18 -12.29
CA ALA A 32 -23.39 -12.41 -11.35
C ALA A 32 -23.42 -10.91 -11.69
N VAL A 33 -23.18 -10.54 -12.95
CA VAL A 33 -23.30 -9.15 -13.42
C VAL A 33 -24.72 -8.63 -13.21
N ALA A 34 -25.75 -9.38 -13.64
CA ALA A 34 -27.15 -8.99 -13.46
C ALA A 34 -27.55 -8.80 -11.98
N LEU A 35 -26.93 -9.55 -11.06
CA LEU A 35 -27.12 -9.36 -9.61
C LEU A 35 -26.50 -8.04 -9.14
N LEU A 36 -25.25 -7.72 -9.54
CA LEU A 36 -24.62 -6.44 -9.16
C LEU A 36 -25.42 -5.25 -9.72
N GLU A 37 -25.86 -5.33 -10.98
CA GLU A 37 -26.75 -4.35 -11.60
C GLU A 37 -28.08 -4.21 -10.86
N THR A 38 -28.66 -5.32 -10.39
CA THR A 38 -29.91 -5.31 -9.60
C THR A 38 -29.73 -4.66 -8.23
N LEU A 39 -28.59 -4.90 -7.56
CA LEU A 39 -28.28 -4.28 -6.27
C LEU A 39 -28.11 -2.77 -6.42
N ALA A 40 -27.29 -2.30 -7.38
CA ALA A 40 -27.12 -0.88 -7.67
C ALA A 40 -28.42 -0.19 -8.11
N ALA A 41 -29.23 -0.83 -8.95
CA ALA A 41 -30.52 -0.27 -9.36
C ALA A 41 -31.56 -0.24 -8.22
N GLY A 42 -31.44 -1.14 -7.24
CA GLY A 42 -32.31 -1.19 -6.06
C GLY A 42 -31.91 -0.21 -4.96
N ARG A 43 -30.62 0.08 -4.81
CA ARG A 43 -30.03 1.03 -3.84
C ARG A 43 -28.95 1.89 -4.51
N PRO A 44 -29.31 2.82 -5.41
CA PRO A 44 -28.36 3.71 -6.08
C PRO A 44 -27.79 4.79 -5.13
N ASP A 45 -28.35 4.90 -3.93
CA ASP A 45 -27.77 5.59 -2.79
C ASP A 45 -26.54 4.85 -2.25
N LEU A 46 -26.61 3.51 -2.14
CA LEU A 46 -25.54 2.73 -1.51
C LEU A 46 -24.54 2.08 -2.47
N ALA A 47 -24.86 1.90 -3.75
CA ALA A 47 -24.12 0.98 -4.59
C ALA A 47 -24.00 1.41 -6.06
N ARG A 48 -22.77 1.32 -6.58
CA ARG A 48 -22.39 1.67 -7.96
C ARG A 48 -21.70 0.50 -8.65
N VAL A 49 -22.18 0.12 -9.84
CA VAL A 49 -21.49 -0.88 -10.68
C VAL A 49 -20.31 -0.23 -11.40
N GLU A 50 -19.16 -0.90 -11.38
CA GLU A 50 -17.93 -0.44 -12.03
C GLU A 50 -17.34 -1.50 -12.95
N THR A 51 -16.59 -1.08 -13.96
CA THR A 51 -15.80 -1.97 -14.82
C THR A 51 -14.34 -1.59 -14.71
N LEU A 52 -13.55 -2.46 -14.07
CA LEU A 52 -12.12 -2.22 -13.81
C LEU A 52 -11.29 -2.38 -15.10
N GLY A 53 -11.80 -3.17 -16.05
CA GLY A 53 -11.15 -3.42 -17.33
C GLY A 53 -11.84 -4.56 -18.10
N THR A 54 -11.16 -5.05 -19.14
CA THR A 54 -11.66 -6.15 -19.99
C THR A 54 -10.67 -7.30 -20.05
N THR A 55 -11.19 -8.53 -20.02
CA THR A 55 -10.43 -9.76 -20.16
C THR A 55 -9.87 -9.97 -21.57
N VAL A 56 -9.08 -11.03 -21.76
CA VAL A 56 -8.56 -11.45 -23.07
C VAL A 56 -9.67 -11.73 -24.11
N GLU A 57 -10.79 -12.34 -23.73
CA GLU A 57 -11.96 -12.54 -24.60
C GLU A 57 -12.93 -11.33 -24.61
N GLY A 58 -12.57 -10.22 -23.95
CA GLY A 58 -13.34 -8.97 -23.96
C GLY A 58 -14.55 -8.95 -23.03
N ARG A 59 -14.60 -9.81 -22.01
CA ARG A 59 -15.59 -9.70 -20.91
C ARG A 59 -15.19 -8.58 -19.96
N ALA A 60 -16.16 -7.89 -19.39
CA ALA A 60 -15.89 -6.88 -18.36
C ALA A 60 -15.49 -7.55 -17.03
N ILE A 61 -14.50 -6.98 -16.35
CA ILE A 61 -14.21 -7.29 -14.95
C ILE A 61 -15.08 -6.34 -14.13
N VAL A 62 -16.22 -6.84 -13.67
CA VAL A 62 -17.27 -6.04 -13.04
C VAL A 62 -17.18 -6.10 -11.52
N GLY A 63 -17.16 -4.92 -10.90
CA GLY A 63 -17.25 -4.74 -9.46
C GLY A 63 -18.53 -4.01 -9.04
N LEU A 64 -18.84 -4.08 -7.75
CA LEU A 64 -19.84 -3.25 -7.09
C LEU A 64 -19.15 -2.50 -5.96
N ARG A 65 -19.09 -1.18 -6.08
CA ARG A 65 -18.60 -0.26 -5.05
C ARG A 65 -19.77 0.11 -4.13
N ILE A 66 -19.54 0.08 -2.81
CA ILE A 66 -20.59 0.18 -1.79
C ILE A 66 -20.13 1.12 -0.66
N SER A 67 -20.86 2.21 -0.44
CA SER A 67 -20.70 3.24 0.62
C SER A 67 -22.06 3.94 0.79
N ASP A 68 -22.34 4.62 1.91
CA ASP A 68 -23.60 5.34 2.10
C ASP A 68 -23.80 6.53 1.13
N HIS A 69 -22.74 7.00 0.48
CA HIS A 69 -22.79 7.90 -0.68
C HIS A 69 -21.94 7.40 -1.87
N ALA A 70 -22.15 6.15 -2.31
CA ALA A 70 -21.45 5.52 -3.45
C ALA A 70 -21.56 6.23 -4.84
N GLY A 71 -22.06 7.46 -4.90
CA GLY A 71 -22.00 8.37 -6.06
C GLY A 71 -20.93 9.47 -5.97
N THR A 72 -20.25 9.60 -4.82
CA THR A 72 -19.25 10.64 -4.53
C THR A 72 -17.97 10.01 -4.00
N ASN A 73 -16.83 10.69 -4.21
CA ASN A 73 -15.59 10.38 -3.50
C ASN A 73 -15.67 11.05 -2.11
N GLU A 74 -15.39 10.29 -1.05
CA GLU A 74 -15.48 10.72 0.35
C GLU A 74 -14.18 10.36 1.07
N ALA A 75 -13.87 11.08 2.16
CA ALA A 75 -12.64 10.85 2.92
C ALA A 75 -12.80 9.67 3.89
N GLU A 76 -13.04 8.49 3.32
CA GLU A 76 -13.29 7.23 4.00
C GLU A 76 -12.20 6.20 3.66
N PRO A 77 -11.90 5.28 4.58
CA PRO A 77 -11.03 4.15 4.24
C PRO A 77 -11.66 3.29 3.15
N GLU A 78 -10.89 2.95 2.11
CA GLU A 78 -11.32 2.01 1.07
C GLU A 78 -10.91 0.57 1.41
N ALA A 79 -11.79 -0.40 1.15
CA ALA A 79 -11.48 -1.83 1.26
C ALA A 79 -11.97 -2.62 0.04
N ARG A 80 -11.43 -3.84 -0.17
CA ARG A 80 -11.82 -4.69 -1.31
C ARG A 80 -12.03 -6.16 -1.00
N ILE A 81 -12.94 -6.77 -1.75
CA ILE A 81 -13.21 -8.21 -1.74
C ILE A 81 -13.12 -8.73 -3.17
N ILE A 82 -12.12 -9.56 -3.45
CA ILE A 82 -11.89 -10.16 -4.77
C ILE A 82 -12.24 -11.66 -4.71
N GLY A 83 -12.98 -12.14 -5.71
CA GLY A 83 -13.26 -13.56 -5.90
C GLY A 83 -12.73 -14.08 -7.24
N ALA A 84 -12.40 -15.37 -7.28
CA ALA A 84 -12.13 -16.13 -8.50
C ALA A 84 -11.12 -15.46 -9.45
N ILE A 85 -9.96 -15.07 -8.90
CA ILE A 85 -8.75 -14.77 -9.69
C ILE A 85 -8.24 -16.03 -10.42
N HIS A 86 -8.46 -17.21 -9.82
CA HIS A 86 -8.54 -18.48 -10.54
C HIS A 86 -10.00 -18.78 -10.88
N GLY A 87 -10.31 -18.94 -12.16
CA GLY A 87 -11.71 -19.03 -12.61
C GLY A 87 -12.48 -20.26 -12.12
N ASN A 88 -11.77 -21.37 -11.88
CA ASN A 88 -12.37 -22.64 -11.41
C ASN A 88 -12.59 -22.72 -9.88
N GLU A 89 -12.32 -21.65 -9.13
CA GLU A 89 -12.50 -21.60 -7.67
C GLU A 89 -13.89 -21.06 -7.32
N CYS A 90 -14.92 -21.80 -7.74
CA CYS A 90 -16.30 -21.31 -7.85
C CYS A 90 -16.92 -20.80 -6.53
N MET A 91 -16.46 -21.28 -5.38
CA MET A 91 -16.99 -20.86 -4.08
C MET A 91 -16.53 -19.45 -3.70
N ALA A 92 -15.37 -19.02 -4.18
CA ALA A 92 -14.85 -17.67 -3.96
C ALA A 92 -15.80 -16.59 -4.49
N TYR A 93 -16.26 -16.74 -5.73
CA TYR A 93 -17.19 -15.78 -6.32
C TYR A 93 -18.58 -15.82 -5.67
N GLU A 94 -19.05 -16.98 -5.21
CA GLU A 94 -20.31 -17.06 -4.44
C GLU A 94 -20.23 -16.31 -3.11
N VAL A 95 -19.10 -16.44 -2.38
CA VAL A 95 -18.87 -15.72 -1.12
C VAL A 95 -18.79 -14.21 -1.37
N ALA A 96 -18.07 -13.76 -2.39
CA ALA A 96 -18.04 -12.34 -2.78
C ALA A 96 -19.44 -11.80 -3.12
N LEU A 97 -20.24 -12.51 -3.92
CA LEU A 97 -21.64 -12.14 -4.18
C LEU A 97 -22.51 -12.17 -2.91
N GLY A 98 -22.19 -13.04 -1.94
CA GLY A 98 -22.83 -13.07 -0.63
C GLY A 98 -22.56 -11.80 0.17
N ILE A 99 -21.31 -11.33 0.18
CA ILE A 99 -20.88 -10.10 0.86
C ILE A 99 -21.53 -8.87 0.23
N ALA A 100 -21.50 -8.75 -1.10
CA ALA A 100 -22.16 -7.66 -1.82
C ALA A 100 -23.68 -7.55 -1.51
N ARG A 101 -24.38 -8.70 -1.46
CA ARG A 101 -25.79 -8.74 -1.03
C ARG A 101 -25.96 -8.30 0.42
N THR A 102 -25.18 -8.82 1.35
CA THR A 102 -25.31 -8.47 2.78
C THR A 102 -25.07 -6.98 3.04
N LEU A 103 -24.06 -6.36 2.42
CA LEU A 103 -23.81 -4.93 2.57
C LEU A 103 -24.98 -4.07 2.08
N VAL A 104 -25.62 -4.44 0.95
CA VAL A 104 -26.70 -3.63 0.34
C VAL A 104 -28.10 -3.96 0.86
N GLU A 105 -28.43 -5.25 1.03
CA GLU A 105 -29.77 -5.74 1.39
C GLU A 105 -30.03 -5.71 2.91
N ASP A 106 -29.00 -5.93 3.74
CA ASP A 106 -29.12 -5.89 5.21
C ASP A 106 -28.76 -4.52 5.81
N TYR A 107 -28.45 -3.51 4.99
CA TYR A 107 -28.23 -2.12 5.44
C TYR A 107 -29.44 -1.57 6.22
N GLY A 108 -29.18 -0.98 7.39
CA GLY A 108 -30.20 -0.52 8.33
C GLY A 108 -30.93 -1.63 9.09
N ALA A 109 -30.60 -2.91 8.84
CA ALA A 109 -31.14 -4.07 9.52
C ALA A 109 -30.10 -4.83 10.34
N ASP A 110 -28.89 -5.05 9.79
CA ASP A 110 -27.72 -5.54 10.53
C ASP A 110 -26.81 -4.36 10.93
N PRO A 111 -26.56 -4.14 12.24
CA PRO A 111 -25.75 -3.01 12.69
C PRO A 111 -24.28 -3.06 12.25
N THR A 112 -23.72 -4.25 11.99
CA THR A 112 -22.33 -4.37 11.55
C THR A 112 -22.20 -4.06 10.06
N ALA A 113 -23.11 -4.57 9.22
CA ALA A 113 -23.15 -4.20 7.80
C ALA A 113 -23.45 -2.71 7.62
N THR A 114 -24.37 -2.15 8.42
CA THR A 114 -24.68 -0.71 8.39
C THR A 114 -23.43 0.12 8.73
N ALA A 115 -22.76 -0.16 9.85
CA ALA A 115 -21.53 0.54 10.23
C ALA A 115 -20.30 0.20 9.39
N VAL A 116 -20.40 -0.69 8.39
CA VAL A 116 -19.39 -0.80 7.32
C VAL A 116 -19.74 0.20 6.22
N VAL A 117 -20.98 0.19 5.74
CA VAL A 117 -21.41 1.07 4.65
C VAL A 117 -21.39 2.56 5.04
N ASP A 118 -21.66 2.89 6.32
CA ASP A 118 -21.65 4.27 6.86
C ASP A 118 -20.23 4.85 7.12
N GLU A 119 -19.15 4.04 7.01
CA GLU A 119 -17.80 4.44 7.45
C GLU A 119 -16.63 3.77 6.67
N LEU A 120 -16.88 3.15 5.51
CA LEU A 120 -15.90 2.38 4.71
C LEU A 120 -16.43 2.10 3.30
N GLU A 121 -15.81 2.68 2.27
CA GLU A 121 -16.14 2.33 0.90
C GLU A 121 -15.57 0.94 0.53
N THR A 122 -16.43 0.02 0.12
CA THR A 122 -16.07 -1.37 -0.20
C THR A 122 -16.26 -1.69 -1.68
N LEU A 123 -15.19 -2.03 -2.40
CA LEU A 123 -15.28 -2.62 -3.74
C LEU A 123 -15.36 -4.16 -3.67
N VAL A 124 -16.46 -4.73 -4.18
CA VAL A 124 -16.60 -6.19 -4.33
C VAL A 124 -16.48 -6.57 -5.81
N VAL A 125 -15.45 -7.33 -6.18
CA VAL A 125 -15.24 -7.91 -7.53
C VAL A 125 -15.41 -9.42 -7.46
N PRO A 126 -16.59 -9.98 -7.81
CA PRO A 126 -16.85 -11.40 -7.62
C PRO A 126 -16.01 -12.32 -8.52
N MET A 127 -15.70 -11.88 -9.75
CA MET A 127 -14.95 -12.66 -10.73
C MET A 127 -13.82 -11.78 -11.31
N ALA A 128 -12.64 -11.88 -10.73
CA ALA A 128 -11.42 -11.27 -11.26
C ALA A 128 -10.96 -11.91 -12.59
N ASN A 129 -11.29 -13.20 -12.80
CA ASN A 129 -11.05 -13.92 -14.04
C ASN A 129 -12.38 -14.41 -14.68
N PRO A 130 -13.19 -13.52 -15.29
CA PRO A 130 -14.44 -13.89 -15.96
C PRO A 130 -14.27 -14.97 -17.03
N ASP A 131 -13.18 -14.92 -17.81
CA ASP A 131 -12.90 -15.88 -18.88
C ASP A 131 -12.67 -17.28 -18.32
N GLY A 132 -11.78 -17.39 -17.32
CA GLY A 132 -11.55 -18.65 -16.62
C GLY A 132 -12.79 -19.14 -15.88
N SER A 133 -13.62 -18.24 -15.34
CA SER A 133 -14.86 -18.62 -14.65
C SER A 133 -15.88 -19.22 -15.62
N VAL A 134 -16.04 -18.64 -16.81
CA VAL A 134 -16.90 -19.18 -17.87
C VAL A 134 -16.34 -20.49 -18.43
N ALA A 135 -15.01 -20.60 -18.58
CA ALA A 135 -14.35 -21.82 -19.05
C ALA A 135 -14.19 -22.91 -17.97
N SER A 136 -14.41 -22.59 -16.70
CA SER A 136 -14.04 -23.40 -15.52
C SER A 136 -12.54 -23.81 -15.52
N THR A 137 -11.66 -22.89 -15.90
CA THR A 137 -10.20 -23.04 -15.89
C THR A 137 -9.54 -22.24 -14.77
N ARG A 138 -8.35 -22.67 -14.33
CA ARG A 138 -7.56 -21.93 -13.34
C ARG A 138 -7.01 -20.63 -13.93
N GLY A 139 -6.27 -20.72 -15.04
CA GLY A 139 -5.75 -19.56 -15.76
C GLY A 139 -6.83 -18.78 -16.51
N ASN A 140 -6.45 -17.61 -17.03
CA ASN A 140 -7.28 -16.83 -17.96
C ASN A 140 -7.36 -17.51 -19.34
N ALA A 141 -7.93 -16.84 -20.35
CA ALA A 141 -8.07 -17.41 -21.69
C ALA A 141 -6.74 -17.71 -22.43
N ARG A 142 -5.58 -17.26 -21.91
CA ARG A 142 -4.25 -17.62 -22.41
C ARG A 142 -3.55 -18.73 -21.60
N ASP A 143 -4.26 -19.35 -20.65
CA ASP A 143 -3.72 -20.32 -19.69
C ASP A 143 -2.57 -19.72 -18.85
N VAL A 144 -2.67 -18.43 -18.52
CA VAL A 144 -1.79 -17.74 -17.58
C VAL A 144 -2.43 -17.76 -16.20
N ASP A 145 -1.67 -18.22 -15.20
CA ASP A 145 -2.06 -18.11 -13.80
C ASP A 145 -1.92 -16.64 -13.37
N LEU A 146 -3.07 -15.96 -13.20
CA LEU A 146 -3.11 -14.54 -12.83
C LEU A 146 -2.50 -14.29 -11.46
N ASN A 147 -2.58 -15.24 -10.52
CA ASN A 147 -1.93 -15.11 -9.21
C ASN A 147 -0.43 -15.47 -9.24
N ARG A 148 0.16 -15.51 -10.45
CA ARG A 148 1.61 -15.55 -10.73
C ARG A 148 2.02 -14.49 -11.77
N ASN A 149 1.13 -13.54 -12.06
CA ASN A 149 1.31 -12.54 -13.11
C ASN A 149 1.54 -11.12 -12.56
N PHE A 150 1.36 -10.87 -11.26
CA PHE A 150 1.59 -9.54 -10.71
C PHE A 150 3.08 -9.17 -10.73
N PRO A 151 3.42 -7.89 -10.95
CA PRO A 151 4.80 -7.47 -11.19
C PRO A 151 5.64 -7.34 -9.91
N PHE A 152 5.23 -7.90 -8.76
CA PHE A 152 5.95 -7.77 -7.49
C PHE A 152 6.57 -9.10 -7.04
N MET A 153 7.84 -9.03 -6.62
CA MET A 153 8.70 -10.16 -6.28
C MET A 153 8.58 -11.31 -7.31
N TRP A 154 8.47 -10.95 -8.59
CA TRP A 154 8.25 -11.91 -9.66
C TRP A 154 9.53 -12.68 -9.98
N VAL A 155 9.43 -13.96 -10.35
CA VAL A 155 10.57 -14.82 -10.69
C VAL A 155 10.35 -15.46 -12.04
N GLU A 156 11.39 -15.57 -12.86
CA GLU A 156 11.27 -16.18 -14.18
C GLU A 156 10.87 -17.67 -14.11
N GLY A 157 9.84 -18.03 -14.88
CA GLY A 157 9.33 -19.40 -14.98
C GLY A 157 8.25 -19.80 -13.97
N VAL A 158 7.79 -18.89 -13.09
CA VAL A 158 6.69 -19.17 -12.14
C VAL A 158 5.29 -19.15 -12.79
N SER A 159 5.19 -18.60 -14.01
CA SER A 159 3.99 -18.60 -14.85
C SER A 159 4.37 -18.72 -16.33
N SER A 160 3.39 -19.00 -17.18
CA SER A 160 3.49 -18.93 -18.64
C SER A 160 3.52 -17.50 -19.18
N GLY A 161 2.98 -16.53 -18.41
CA GLY A 161 2.99 -15.10 -18.72
C GLY A 161 4.15 -14.34 -18.06
N LEU A 162 4.55 -13.23 -18.68
CA LEU A 162 5.47 -12.23 -18.12
C LEU A 162 4.75 -11.36 -17.07
N PRO A 163 5.46 -10.68 -16.14
CA PRO A 163 4.81 -9.80 -15.16
C PRO A 163 3.95 -8.74 -15.87
N ALA A 164 2.74 -8.54 -15.36
CA ALA A 164 1.68 -7.69 -15.91
C ALA A 164 1.30 -7.96 -17.40
N SER A 165 1.63 -9.13 -17.96
CA SER A 165 1.29 -9.43 -19.37
C SER A 165 -0.21 -9.43 -19.62
N GLU A 166 -1.00 -9.90 -18.65
CA GLU A 166 -2.43 -10.12 -18.83
C GLU A 166 -3.27 -8.88 -18.51
N PRO A 167 -4.33 -8.61 -19.31
CA PRO A 167 -5.17 -7.44 -19.09
C PRO A 167 -5.97 -7.53 -17.79
N GLU A 168 -6.27 -8.73 -17.30
CA GLU A 168 -6.93 -8.92 -16.00
C GLU A 168 -6.05 -8.47 -14.82
N THR A 169 -4.76 -8.82 -14.86
CA THR A 169 -3.78 -8.38 -13.86
C THR A 169 -3.56 -6.88 -13.91
N ARG A 170 -3.49 -6.28 -15.11
CA ARG A 170 -3.38 -4.82 -15.25
C ARG A 170 -4.62 -4.09 -14.75
N ALA A 171 -5.83 -4.56 -15.05
CA ALA A 171 -7.06 -3.97 -14.52
C ALA A 171 -7.10 -3.94 -12.99
N LEU A 172 -6.70 -5.02 -12.31
CA LEU A 172 -6.65 -5.09 -10.85
C LEU A 172 -5.52 -4.24 -10.25
N ARG A 173 -4.34 -4.24 -10.88
CA ARG A 173 -3.23 -3.36 -10.49
C ARG A 173 -3.65 -1.90 -10.60
N ASP A 174 -4.10 -1.47 -11.78
CA ASP A 174 -4.40 -0.07 -12.11
C ASP A 174 -5.59 0.47 -11.29
N ASP A 175 -6.44 -0.42 -10.76
CA ASP A 175 -7.42 -0.08 -9.73
C ASP A 175 -6.78 0.20 -8.36
N GLY A 176 -5.92 -0.69 -7.87
CA GLY A 176 -5.11 -0.44 -6.68
C GLY A 176 -4.09 0.70 -6.81
N LEU A 177 -3.82 1.21 -8.02
CA LEU A 177 -3.03 2.43 -8.21
C LEU A 177 -3.85 3.72 -8.00
N ARG A 178 -5.15 3.67 -8.27
CA ARG A 178 -6.12 4.78 -8.14
C ARG A 178 -6.69 4.90 -6.73
N HIS A 179 -6.94 3.76 -6.08
CA HIS A 179 -7.65 3.66 -4.81
C HIS A 179 -6.70 3.25 -3.67
N PRO A 180 -6.54 4.06 -2.60
CA PRO A 180 -5.65 3.76 -1.48
C PRO A 180 -6.27 2.74 -0.51
N TYR A 181 -6.56 1.54 -1.00
CA TYR A 181 -7.16 0.47 -0.21
C TYR A 181 -6.34 0.15 1.05
N VAL A 182 -6.99 0.15 2.21
CA VAL A 182 -6.37 -0.14 3.51
C VAL A 182 -6.31 -1.63 3.81
N ALA A 183 -7.30 -2.39 3.35
CA ALA A 183 -7.43 -3.82 3.59
C ALA A 183 -8.21 -4.56 2.50
N GLY A 184 -8.06 -5.89 2.46
CA GLY A 184 -8.87 -6.71 1.57
C GLY A 184 -8.71 -8.22 1.70
N ILE A 185 -9.57 -8.96 0.99
CA ILE A 185 -9.52 -10.42 0.87
C ILE A 185 -9.52 -10.82 -0.60
N SER A 186 -8.55 -11.67 -0.97
CA SER A 186 -8.65 -12.55 -2.15
C SER A 186 -9.22 -13.90 -1.72
N TYR A 187 -10.42 -14.22 -2.19
CA TYR A 187 -11.04 -15.52 -1.95
C TYR A 187 -10.55 -16.57 -2.96
N HIS A 188 -10.15 -17.71 -2.41
CA HIS A 188 -9.66 -18.89 -3.14
C HIS A 188 -10.48 -20.14 -2.78
N THR A 189 -10.25 -21.29 -3.42
CA THR A 189 -10.96 -22.55 -3.10
C THR A 189 -10.11 -23.81 -3.30
N ALA A 190 -9.29 -24.14 -2.31
CA ALA A 190 -8.52 -25.39 -2.23
C ALA A 190 -8.35 -25.98 -0.82
N SER A 191 -8.31 -25.14 0.23
CA SER A 191 -7.93 -25.55 1.59
C SER A 191 -8.74 -24.82 2.68
N ASN A 192 -8.28 -24.80 3.93
CA ASN A 192 -8.88 -24.09 5.07
C ASN A 192 -7.84 -23.19 5.75
N TYR A 193 -7.31 -22.21 4.99
CA TYR A 193 -6.26 -21.30 5.45
C TYR A 193 -6.69 -19.84 5.43
N VAL A 194 -6.24 -19.10 6.44
CA VAL A 194 -6.08 -17.64 6.41
C VAL A 194 -4.61 -17.39 6.13
N ASN A 195 -4.30 -17.03 4.88
CA ASN A 195 -2.96 -16.97 4.35
C ASN A 195 -2.50 -15.51 4.26
N LEU A 196 -1.68 -15.12 5.21
CA LEU A 196 -1.12 -13.76 5.33
C LEU A 196 0.07 -13.59 4.39
N VAL A 197 0.32 -12.35 3.96
CA VAL A 197 1.62 -11.97 3.40
C VAL A 197 2.75 -12.23 4.41
N TRP A 198 3.99 -12.50 4.02
CA TRP A 198 4.44 -12.67 2.65
C TRP A 198 4.30 -14.11 2.15
N ASN A 199 4.06 -14.26 0.85
CA ASN A 199 4.08 -15.52 0.17
C ASN A 199 5.46 -15.82 -0.46
N TYR A 200 6.23 -14.78 -0.84
CA TYR A 200 7.53 -14.95 -1.51
C TYR A 200 8.73 -15.23 -0.59
N THR A 201 8.67 -14.88 0.70
CA THR A 201 9.82 -14.91 1.63
C THR A 201 9.49 -15.48 3.01
N PRO A 202 10.43 -16.17 3.69
CA PRO A 202 10.30 -16.57 5.10
C PRO A 202 10.43 -15.39 6.09
N VAL A 203 10.83 -14.21 5.63
CA VAL A 203 10.92 -13.01 6.49
C VAL A 203 9.51 -12.51 6.78
N ALA A 204 9.19 -12.26 8.06
CA ALA A 204 7.88 -11.75 8.45
C ALA A 204 7.59 -10.36 7.84
N PRO A 205 6.33 -10.05 7.49
CA PRO A 205 5.93 -8.70 7.07
C PRO A 205 6.09 -7.71 8.22
N ARG A 206 6.43 -6.46 7.91
CA ARG A 206 6.64 -5.43 8.93
C ARG A 206 5.35 -5.06 9.69
N HIS A 207 4.19 -5.22 9.06
CA HIS A 207 2.85 -5.12 9.65
C HIS A 207 2.33 -6.45 10.26
N GLU A 208 3.17 -7.37 10.73
CA GLU A 208 2.68 -8.68 11.24
C GLU A 208 1.66 -8.52 12.38
N ALA A 209 1.79 -7.51 13.24
CA ALA A 209 0.85 -7.27 14.34
C ALA A 209 -0.53 -6.85 13.84
N GLU A 210 -0.56 -5.93 12.87
CA GLU A 210 -1.77 -5.40 12.24
C GLU A 210 -2.48 -6.49 11.41
N LEU A 211 -1.72 -7.23 10.59
CA LEU A 211 -2.22 -8.36 9.81
C LEU A 211 -2.84 -9.45 10.73
N ARG A 212 -2.17 -9.78 11.84
CA ARG A 212 -2.71 -10.76 12.79
C ARG A 212 -3.97 -10.26 13.47
N ALA A 213 -3.99 -9.00 13.93
CA ALA A 213 -5.18 -8.40 14.55
C ALA A 213 -6.38 -8.33 13.58
N LEU A 214 -6.12 -8.10 12.29
CA LEU A 214 -7.14 -8.02 11.23
C LEU A 214 -7.57 -9.40 10.68
N PHE A 215 -6.80 -10.47 10.83
CA PHE A 215 -7.10 -11.74 10.15
C PHE A 215 -7.14 -12.99 11.04
N GLU A 216 -6.48 -13.04 12.20
CA GLU A 216 -6.64 -14.16 13.14
C GLU A 216 -8.09 -14.36 13.64
N PRO A 217 -8.89 -13.31 13.91
CA PRO A 217 -10.30 -13.47 14.31
C PRO A 217 -11.16 -14.16 13.25
N TYR A 218 -10.77 -14.14 11.97
CA TYR A 218 -11.45 -14.85 10.89
C TYR A 218 -11.41 -16.38 11.11
N ALA A 219 -10.28 -16.90 11.58
CA ALA A 219 -10.11 -18.32 11.89
C ALA A 219 -10.80 -18.76 13.19
N ALA A 220 -11.10 -17.82 14.10
CA ALA A 220 -11.62 -18.12 15.43
C ALA A 220 -12.88 -19.01 15.40
N GLY A 221 -12.80 -20.14 16.12
CA GLY A 221 -13.91 -21.09 16.26
C GLY A 221 -14.14 -22.02 15.07
N THR A 222 -13.23 -22.02 14.11
CA THR A 222 -13.34 -22.81 12.87
C THR A 222 -12.24 -23.88 12.79
N SER A 223 -12.20 -24.60 11.67
CA SER A 223 -11.09 -25.45 11.26
C SER A 223 -9.92 -24.68 10.62
N TYR A 224 -10.03 -23.36 10.42
CA TYR A 224 -9.05 -22.59 9.66
C TYR A 224 -7.76 -22.37 10.45
N GLU A 225 -6.63 -22.50 9.77
CA GLU A 225 -5.30 -22.21 10.29
C GLU A 225 -4.80 -20.88 9.72
N VAL A 226 -4.15 -20.07 10.56
CA VAL A 226 -3.55 -18.79 10.14
C VAL A 226 -2.07 -19.00 9.89
N VAL A 227 -1.58 -18.65 8.71
CA VAL A 227 -0.23 -18.98 8.24
C VAL A 227 0.37 -17.81 7.45
N LEU A 228 1.67 -17.56 7.60
CA LEU A 228 2.42 -16.71 6.65
C LEU A 228 2.61 -17.53 5.37
N GLY A 229 2.24 -16.99 4.20
CA GLY A 229 2.05 -17.80 2.99
C GLY A 229 3.25 -18.65 2.59
N TRP A 230 4.48 -18.13 2.73
CA TRP A 230 5.69 -18.88 2.45
C TRP A 230 5.82 -20.17 3.28
N HIS A 231 5.37 -20.16 4.54
CA HIS A 231 5.39 -21.33 5.43
C HIS A 231 4.35 -22.40 5.05
N TRP A 232 3.31 -22.05 4.29
CA TRP A 232 2.44 -23.05 3.66
C TRP A 232 3.08 -23.57 2.37
N TYR A 233 3.35 -22.67 1.42
CA TYR A 233 4.23 -22.90 0.27
C TYR A 233 4.60 -21.56 -0.41
N SER A 234 5.85 -21.41 -0.84
CA SER A 234 6.33 -20.16 -1.46
C SER A 234 5.72 -19.90 -2.84
N VAL A 235 5.27 -18.67 -3.10
CA VAL A 235 4.81 -18.21 -4.43
C VAL A 235 5.31 -16.81 -4.77
N TYR A 236 5.29 -16.45 -6.05
CA TYR A 236 5.91 -15.23 -6.61
C TYR A 236 4.99 -14.61 -7.67
N GLY A 237 4.99 -13.29 -7.79
CA GLY A 237 4.03 -12.57 -8.66
C GLY A 237 2.58 -12.71 -8.19
N GLU A 238 2.38 -12.78 -6.87
CA GLU A 238 1.12 -13.00 -6.18
C GLU A 238 0.43 -11.66 -5.89
N TYR A 239 -0.91 -11.64 -5.88
CA TYR A 239 -1.75 -10.46 -5.77
C TYR A 239 -1.63 -9.76 -4.41
N THR A 240 -1.77 -10.48 -3.30
CA THR A 240 -1.72 -9.88 -1.95
C THR A 240 -0.32 -9.37 -1.60
N ASP A 241 0.73 -10.10 -1.98
CA ASP A 241 2.12 -9.63 -1.89
C ASP A 241 2.33 -8.36 -2.73
N HIS A 242 1.80 -8.31 -3.96
CA HIS A 242 1.88 -7.10 -4.79
C HIS A 242 1.23 -5.89 -4.14
N ASN A 243 0.02 -6.06 -3.60
CA ASN A 243 -0.73 -4.97 -3.00
C ASN A 243 -0.06 -4.45 -1.72
N TYR A 244 0.31 -5.35 -0.81
CA TYR A 244 1.02 -4.98 0.42
C TYR A 244 2.39 -4.35 0.11
N GLY A 245 3.13 -4.90 -0.86
CA GLY A 245 4.48 -4.46 -1.21
C GLY A 245 4.59 -3.20 -2.07
N THR A 246 3.53 -2.81 -2.77
CA THR A 246 3.50 -1.56 -3.57
C THR A 246 2.64 -0.46 -2.94
N ARG A 247 1.64 -0.83 -2.12
CA ARG A 247 0.63 0.10 -1.58
C ARG A 247 0.41 0.04 -0.08
N GLY A 248 1.08 -0.86 0.65
CA GLY A 248 0.91 -1.02 2.09
C GLY A 248 -0.42 -1.68 2.49
N THR A 249 -1.32 -1.98 1.54
CA THR A 249 -2.64 -2.57 1.79
C THR A 249 -2.52 -3.88 2.58
N LEU A 250 -3.27 -4.00 3.68
CA LEU A 250 -3.34 -5.21 4.48
C LEU A 250 -4.29 -6.22 3.82
N ASP A 251 -3.82 -6.89 2.77
CA ASP A 251 -4.56 -7.98 2.11
C ASP A 251 -4.27 -9.37 2.71
N THR A 252 -5.23 -10.28 2.59
CA THR A 252 -5.03 -11.72 2.86
C THR A 252 -5.67 -12.61 1.79
N ILE A 253 -5.17 -13.83 1.66
CA ILE A 253 -5.87 -14.91 0.96
C ILE A 253 -6.74 -15.69 1.97
N ILE A 254 -8.02 -15.86 1.65
CA ILE A 254 -8.89 -16.82 2.34
C ILE A 254 -9.13 -18.02 1.43
N GLU A 255 -8.54 -19.15 1.80
CA GLU A 255 -8.74 -20.43 1.13
C GLU A 255 -10.03 -21.09 1.61
N ILE A 256 -11.07 -21.13 0.75
CA ILE A 256 -12.34 -21.76 1.10
C ILE A 256 -12.26 -23.28 0.88
N GLN A 257 -12.58 -24.02 1.93
CA GLN A 257 -12.60 -25.49 1.93
C GLN A 257 -13.57 -26.05 0.88
N SER A 258 -13.21 -27.11 0.17
CA SER A 258 -13.98 -27.59 -0.99
C SER A 258 -15.09 -28.61 -0.67
N ASP A 259 -15.24 -29.01 0.60
CA ASP A 259 -16.08 -30.12 1.06
C ASP A 259 -17.47 -29.72 1.58
N TYR A 260 -17.71 -28.45 1.92
CA TYR A 260 -19.04 -27.98 2.35
C TYR A 260 -19.81 -27.30 1.21
N GLY A 261 -21.13 -27.56 1.18
CA GLY A 261 -22.04 -26.93 0.22
C GLY A 261 -22.24 -25.44 0.45
N ARG A 262 -22.59 -24.73 -0.63
CA ARG A 262 -22.69 -23.26 -0.72
C ARG A 262 -23.33 -22.57 0.49
N THR A 263 -24.48 -23.04 0.98
CA THR A 263 -25.16 -22.43 2.13
C THR A 263 -24.31 -22.40 3.40
N THR A 264 -23.53 -23.44 3.65
CA THR A 264 -22.63 -23.50 4.82
C THR A 264 -21.46 -22.54 4.68
N GLN A 265 -20.88 -22.45 3.47
CA GLN A 265 -19.76 -21.55 3.20
C GLN A 265 -20.17 -20.07 3.29
N LEU A 266 -21.31 -19.72 2.70
CA LEU A 266 -21.88 -18.37 2.83
C LEU A 266 -22.13 -18.02 4.32
N GLY A 267 -22.77 -18.92 5.07
CA GLY A 267 -23.03 -18.73 6.50
C GLY A 267 -21.77 -18.69 7.39
N LEU A 268 -20.65 -19.23 6.92
CA LEU A 268 -19.36 -19.19 7.62
C LEU A 268 -18.60 -17.90 7.31
N HIS A 269 -18.48 -17.56 6.03
CA HIS A 269 -17.56 -16.55 5.51
C HIS A 269 -18.15 -15.15 5.44
N VAL A 270 -19.41 -14.99 4.99
CA VAL A 270 -20.00 -13.66 4.81
C VAL A 270 -19.97 -12.85 6.12
N PRO A 271 -20.43 -13.37 7.28
CA PRO A 271 -20.38 -12.60 8.53
C PRO A 271 -18.95 -12.30 9.00
N ARG A 272 -17.96 -13.12 8.64
CA ARG A 272 -16.54 -12.90 8.97
C ARG A 272 -15.91 -11.82 8.11
N ALA A 273 -16.28 -11.75 6.83
CA ALA A 273 -15.85 -10.67 5.95
C ALA A 273 -16.43 -9.33 6.39
N ILE A 274 -17.72 -9.27 6.73
CA ILE A 274 -18.35 -8.05 7.27
C ILE A 274 -17.67 -7.60 8.57
N ALA A 275 -17.34 -8.53 9.47
CA ALA A 275 -16.61 -8.21 10.70
C ALA A 275 -15.16 -7.77 10.46
N MET A 276 -14.49 -8.28 9.42
CA MET A 276 -13.16 -7.83 8.99
C MET A 276 -13.23 -6.42 8.40
N LEU A 277 -14.17 -6.15 7.50
CA LEU A 277 -14.39 -4.82 6.92
C LEU A 277 -14.68 -3.79 8.02
N ALA A 278 -15.50 -4.15 9.01
CA ALA A 278 -15.72 -3.28 10.17
C ALA A 278 -14.41 -3.01 10.94
N ALA A 279 -13.54 -4.02 11.07
CA ALA A 279 -12.26 -3.93 11.77
C ALA A 279 -11.21 -3.09 11.00
N ALA A 280 -11.27 -3.07 9.66
CA ALA A 280 -10.40 -2.26 8.80
C ALA A 280 -10.55 -0.73 9.00
N ARG A 281 -11.50 -0.28 9.83
CA ARG A 281 -11.67 1.13 10.25
C ARG A 281 -10.88 1.51 11.51
N GLN A 282 -10.14 0.59 12.14
CA GLN A 282 -9.28 0.91 13.29
C GLN A 282 -7.97 1.55 12.83
N GLY A 283 -7.50 2.61 13.50
CA GLY A 283 -6.10 3.06 13.37
C GLY A 283 -5.91 4.56 13.34
N LEU A 284 -5.34 5.07 12.24
CA LEU A 284 -5.02 6.48 12.02
C LEU A 284 -5.62 6.96 10.69
N GLU A 285 -6.22 8.14 10.70
CA GLU A 285 -6.72 8.85 9.51
C GLU A 285 -6.24 10.31 9.50
N GLY A 286 -6.45 11.02 8.40
CA GLY A 286 -6.26 12.48 8.32
C GLY A 286 -5.97 12.94 6.89
N ARG A 287 -5.65 14.22 6.70
CA ARG A 287 -5.32 14.79 5.38
C ARG A 287 -3.91 15.35 5.27
N VAL A 288 -3.32 15.24 4.08
CA VAL A 288 -2.09 15.92 3.69
C VAL A 288 -2.42 17.04 2.71
N THR A 289 -1.98 18.25 3.04
CA THR A 289 -2.27 19.47 2.26
C THR A 289 -1.04 20.35 2.08
N ASP A 290 -1.06 21.20 1.05
CA ASP A 290 -0.10 22.29 0.86
C ASP A 290 -0.38 23.39 1.91
N ALA A 291 0.64 23.77 2.68
CA ALA A 291 0.52 24.74 3.78
C ALA A 291 0.20 26.19 3.32
N VAL A 292 0.46 26.52 2.06
CA VAL A 292 0.23 27.84 1.46
C VAL A 292 -1.11 27.90 0.74
N THR A 293 -1.44 26.87 -0.06
CA THR A 293 -2.65 26.87 -0.89
C THR A 293 -3.85 26.16 -0.24
N GLY A 294 -3.60 25.29 0.74
CA GLY A 294 -4.62 24.41 1.33
C GLY A 294 -5.10 23.30 0.40
N ALA A 295 -4.46 23.13 -0.76
CA ALA A 295 -4.81 22.08 -1.72
C ALA A 295 -4.45 20.68 -1.19
N PRO A 296 -5.24 19.63 -1.49
CA PRO A 296 -4.89 18.26 -1.17
C PRO A 296 -3.63 17.83 -1.92
N LEU A 297 -2.80 17.00 -1.28
CA LEU A 297 -1.55 16.50 -1.85
C LEU A 297 -1.58 14.98 -2.03
N ARG A 298 -1.12 14.51 -3.19
CA ARG A 298 -0.71 13.12 -3.39
C ARG A 298 0.62 12.91 -2.65
N ALA A 299 0.56 12.21 -1.53
CA ALA A 299 1.61 12.09 -0.53
C ALA A 299 1.85 10.63 -0.14
N VAL A 300 3.00 10.40 0.48
CA VAL A 300 3.39 9.13 1.09
C VAL A 300 3.46 9.33 2.61
N VAL A 301 2.85 8.41 3.37
CA VAL A 301 2.75 8.46 4.82
C VAL A 301 3.35 7.19 5.41
N TRP A 302 4.44 7.34 6.17
CA TRP A 302 5.08 6.27 6.93
C TRP A 302 4.68 6.36 8.40
N VAL A 303 4.00 5.34 8.91
CA VAL A 303 3.63 5.23 10.33
C VAL A 303 4.61 4.28 11.02
N ALA A 304 5.33 4.79 12.03
CA ALA A 304 6.59 4.24 12.52
C ALA A 304 7.65 4.08 11.41
N GLU A 305 8.91 4.05 11.82
CA GLU A 305 10.04 3.95 10.88
C GLU A 305 10.15 2.60 10.14
N ARG A 306 9.14 1.72 10.21
CA ARG A 306 9.22 0.36 9.63
C ARG A 306 7.96 -0.14 8.96
N LEU A 307 6.78 0.47 9.14
CA LEU A 307 5.62 -0.04 8.40
C LEU A 307 5.77 0.28 6.90
N ALA A 308 5.15 -0.53 6.04
CA ALA A 308 5.06 -0.17 4.63
C ALA A 308 4.24 1.13 4.52
N PRO A 309 4.62 2.09 3.65
CA PRO A 309 3.91 3.35 3.55
C PRO A 309 2.48 3.16 3.04
N VAL A 310 1.57 4.00 3.54
CA VAL A 310 0.28 4.25 2.90
C VAL A 310 0.36 5.53 2.06
N TYR A 311 -0.62 5.72 1.19
CA TYR A 311 -0.66 6.83 0.24
C TYR A 311 -1.97 7.60 0.41
N THR A 312 -1.97 8.90 0.13
CA THR A 312 -3.21 9.66 0.13
C THR A 312 -4.04 9.42 -1.13
N GLU A 313 -5.36 9.59 -1.01
CA GLU A 313 -6.28 9.72 -2.14
C GLU A 313 -5.96 11.03 -2.90
N PRO A 314 -5.70 11.00 -4.23
CA PRO A 314 -5.29 12.17 -4.97
C PRO A 314 -6.25 13.37 -5.04
N GLU A 315 -7.57 13.18 -4.96
CA GLU A 315 -8.56 14.26 -5.08
C GLU A 315 -8.86 14.95 -3.74
N LEU A 316 -8.84 14.21 -2.64
CA LEU A 316 -9.21 14.67 -1.30
C LEU A 316 -8.01 14.82 -0.35
N GLY A 317 -6.87 14.21 -0.67
CA GLY A 317 -5.62 14.27 0.10
C GLY A 317 -5.68 13.52 1.43
N ASP A 318 -6.72 12.74 1.70
CA ASP A 318 -6.84 11.94 2.92
C ASP A 318 -6.07 10.63 2.82
N PHE A 319 -5.65 10.11 3.97
CA PHE A 319 -5.01 8.80 4.12
C PHE A 319 -5.63 8.07 5.30
N HIS A 320 -5.58 6.74 5.23
CA HIS A 320 -6.06 5.85 6.26
C HIS A 320 -5.03 4.71 6.46
N ALA A 321 -4.73 4.39 7.71
CA ALA A 321 -3.77 3.35 8.07
C ALA A 321 -4.35 2.44 9.17
N VAL A 322 -4.46 1.14 8.88
CA VAL A 322 -4.91 0.15 9.86
C VAL A 322 -3.79 -0.13 10.85
N LEU A 323 -4.01 0.21 12.12
CA LEU A 323 -2.97 0.17 13.15
C LEU A 323 -3.47 -0.43 14.47
N VAL A 324 -2.63 -1.24 15.11
CA VAL A 324 -2.88 -1.67 16.48
C VAL A 324 -2.78 -0.47 17.46
N PRO A 325 -3.38 -0.56 18.65
CA PRO A 325 -3.27 0.50 19.66
C PRO A 325 -1.82 0.73 20.08
N GLY A 326 -1.35 1.98 20.05
CA GLY A 326 0.07 2.28 20.25
C GLY A 326 0.40 3.77 20.21
N THR A 327 1.70 4.08 20.24
CA THR A 327 2.21 5.44 20.06
C THR A 327 3.27 5.45 18.98
N TYR A 328 3.06 6.30 17.98
CA TYR A 328 3.76 6.27 16.71
C TYR A 328 4.48 7.60 16.43
N ALA A 329 5.53 7.54 15.61
CA ALA A 329 6.01 8.67 14.84
C ALA A 329 5.49 8.52 13.41
N VAL A 330 4.93 9.58 12.85
CA VAL A 330 4.37 9.60 11.49
C VAL A 330 5.18 10.57 10.66
N SER A 331 5.79 10.09 9.59
CA SER A 331 6.54 10.91 8.62
C SER A 331 5.76 10.99 7.31
N VAL A 332 5.67 12.20 6.76
CA VAL A 332 4.89 12.50 5.55
C VAL A 332 5.77 13.26 4.58
N TRP A 333 5.71 12.91 3.30
CA TRP A 333 6.33 13.65 2.20
C TRP A 333 5.43 13.62 0.97
N ALA A 334 5.50 14.66 0.15
CA ALA A 334 4.84 14.77 -1.14
C ALA A 334 5.79 15.42 -2.15
N PRO A 335 5.66 15.12 -3.45
CA PRO A 335 6.45 15.78 -4.48
C PRO A 335 6.36 17.31 -4.40
N GLY A 336 7.49 17.99 -4.56
CA GLY A 336 7.65 19.43 -4.47
C GLY A 336 7.57 20.01 -3.05
N HIS A 337 7.55 19.19 -1.98
CA HIS A 337 7.33 19.65 -0.60
C HIS A 337 8.40 19.15 0.39
N ARG A 338 8.56 19.87 1.51
CA ARG A 338 9.46 19.46 2.60
C ARG A 338 8.83 18.31 3.39
N PRO A 339 9.58 17.20 3.64
CA PRO A 339 9.12 16.16 4.55
C PRO A 339 8.82 16.72 5.95
N ALA A 340 7.80 16.18 6.60
CA ALA A 340 7.39 16.54 7.96
C ALA A 340 7.16 15.30 8.82
N THR A 341 7.65 15.33 10.06
CA THR A 341 7.40 14.26 11.05
C THR A 341 6.53 14.78 12.20
N ARG A 342 5.69 13.89 12.74
CA ARG A 342 4.84 14.09 13.92
C ARG A 342 5.09 12.93 14.88
N SER A 343 5.70 13.22 16.03
CA SER A 343 6.04 12.21 17.05
C SER A 343 5.02 12.20 18.17
N GLY A 344 4.70 11.01 18.70
CA GLY A 344 3.80 10.87 19.85
C GLY A 344 2.32 10.79 19.47
N VAL A 345 2.01 10.39 18.23
CA VAL A 345 0.64 10.16 17.75
C VAL A 345 0.09 8.91 18.43
N VAL A 346 -1.05 9.00 19.13
CA VAL A 346 -1.58 7.90 19.95
C VAL A 346 -2.78 7.27 19.28
N VAL A 347 -2.62 6.04 18.78
CA VAL A 347 -3.73 5.25 18.24
C VAL A 347 -4.53 4.64 19.40
N PRO A 348 -5.85 4.88 19.51
CA PRO A 348 -6.66 4.43 20.63
C PRO A 348 -6.88 2.91 20.62
N ALA A 349 -7.33 2.37 21.76
CA ALA A 349 -7.66 0.95 21.91
C ALA A 349 -8.77 0.45 20.97
N VAL A 350 -9.68 1.35 20.58
CA VAL A 350 -10.81 1.15 19.67
C VAL A 350 -11.06 2.47 18.94
N GLY A 351 -11.14 2.44 17.62
CA GLY A 351 -11.47 3.59 16.78
C GLY A 351 -10.27 4.17 16.04
N ARG A 352 -10.36 5.46 15.71
CA ARG A 352 -9.41 6.20 14.87
C ARG A 352 -8.82 7.37 15.64
N GLU A 353 -7.53 7.63 15.44
CA GLU A 353 -6.90 8.92 15.73
C GLU A 353 -6.86 9.74 14.44
N HIS A 354 -7.02 11.07 14.52
CA HIS A 354 -7.07 11.96 13.36
C HIS A 354 -5.86 12.91 13.32
N LEU A 355 -5.12 12.92 12.22
CA LEU A 355 -3.87 13.67 12.06
C LEU A 355 -3.77 14.37 10.69
N ASP A 356 -4.11 15.66 10.66
CA ASP A 356 -3.82 16.51 9.50
C ASP A 356 -2.36 16.96 9.47
N VAL A 357 -1.77 16.99 8.27
CA VAL A 357 -0.41 17.43 8.01
C VAL A 357 -0.38 18.39 6.83
N ALA A 358 -0.25 19.68 7.13
CA ALA A 358 0.14 20.68 6.14
C ALA A 358 1.66 20.60 5.88
N LEU A 359 2.07 20.52 4.61
CA LEU A 359 3.47 20.49 4.16
C LEU A 359 3.87 21.83 3.54
N GLU A 360 5.06 22.32 3.90
CA GLU A 360 5.64 23.53 3.30
C GLU A 360 6.15 23.22 1.87
N PRO A 361 5.81 24.03 0.86
CA PRO A 361 6.36 23.90 -0.48
C PRO A 361 7.88 24.07 -0.58
N GLY A 362 8.45 23.50 -1.63
CA GLY A 362 9.88 23.42 -1.94
C GLY A 362 10.57 22.22 -1.26
N GLY A 363 11.51 21.59 -1.96
CA GLY A 363 12.20 20.38 -1.51
C GLY A 363 12.79 19.66 -2.72
N SER A 364 13.57 18.59 -2.48
CA SER A 364 13.88 17.65 -3.56
C SER A 364 12.70 16.72 -3.80
N ASP A 365 12.54 16.29 -5.05
CA ASP A 365 11.62 15.22 -5.44
C ASP A 365 12.32 13.86 -5.34
N PHE A 366 11.58 12.81 -5.00
CA PHE A 366 12.11 11.48 -4.74
C PHE A 366 11.26 10.36 -5.35
N GLY A 367 11.79 9.14 -5.36
CA GLY A 367 11.05 7.91 -5.67
C GLY A 367 9.79 7.80 -4.81
N PHE A 368 8.62 7.83 -5.45
CA PHE A 368 7.33 7.96 -4.78
C PHE A 368 6.71 6.60 -4.43
N ALA A 369 6.67 5.65 -5.38
CA ALA A 369 6.09 4.32 -5.13
C ALA A 369 6.79 3.22 -5.91
N VAL A 370 6.94 2.04 -5.30
CA VAL A 370 7.35 0.82 -6.00
C VAL A 370 6.23 0.35 -6.91
N THR A 371 6.54 0.03 -8.16
CA THR A 371 5.58 -0.42 -9.17
C THR A 371 5.82 -1.86 -9.62
N ALA A 372 7.08 -2.28 -9.67
CA ALA A 372 7.49 -3.66 -9.98
C ALA A 372 8.77 -4.05 -9.22
N VAL A 373 8.90 -5.34 -8.94
CA VAL A 373 10.12 -5.97 -8.40
C VAL A 373 10.25 -7.37 -9.02
N ARG A 374 11.43 -7.69 -9.55
CA ARG A 374 11.75 -9.02 -10.07
C ARG A 374 12.97 -9.57 -9.32
N LEU A 375 12.83 -10.78 -8.79
CA LEU A 375 13.91 -11.55 -8.21
C LEU A 375 14.57 -12.43 -9.29
N PRO A 376 15.90 -12.62 -9.25
CA PRO A 376 16.63 -13.44 -10.21
C PRO A 376 16.29 -14.94 -10.10
N ARG A 377 15.80 -15.38 -8.94
CA ARG A 377 15.40 -16.77 -8.65
C ARG A 377 14.58 -16.88 -7.36
N GLU A 378 13.97 -18.04 -7.16
CA GLU A 378 13.22 -18.40 -5.95
C GLU A 378 14.09 -18.43 -4.68
N ILE A 379 13.51 -17.99 -3.57
CA ILE A 379 13.97 -18.23 -2.19
C ILE A 379 13.54 -19.65 -1.78
N ARG A 380 14.50 -20.50 -1.38
CA ARG A 380 14.29 -21.95 -1.22
C ARG A 380 14.54 -22.52 0.18
N ASP A 381 15.10 -21.73 1.09
CA ASP A 381 15.29 -22.11 2.49
C ASP A 381 15.30 -20.89 3.41
N ASP A 382 15.26 -21.16 4.71
CA ASP A 382 15.16 -20.21 5.83
C ASP A 382 16.43 -19.39 6.09
N ARG A 383 17.51 -19.62 5.32
CA ARG A 383 18.79 -18.89 5.46
C ARG A 383 18.87 -17.66 4.56
N TYR A 384 17.72 -17.17 4.07
CA TYR A 384 17.64 -15.93 3.31
C TYR A 384 17.97 -14.75 4.23
N ALA A 385 19.12 -14.11 3.98
CA ALA A 385 19.67 -13.10 4.89
C ALA A 385 19.31 -11.65 4.53
N ASN A 386 18.66 -11.42 3.39
CA ASN A 386 18.21 -10.09 2.99
C ASN A 386 16.87 -9.75 3.65
N THR A 387 16.90 -8.80 4.58
CA THR A 387 15.73 -8.33 5.34
C THR A 387 15.26 -6.93 4.91
N SER A 388 15.85 -6.37 3.85
CA SER A 388 15.36 -5.14 3.25
C SER A 388 14.04 -5.40 2.51
N VAL A 389 13.23 -4.36 2.34
CA VAL A 389 11.98 -4.42 1.56
C VAL A 389 12.02 -3.35 0.47
N PRO A 390 11.32 -3.53 -0.66
CA PRO A 390 11.38 -2.59 -1.78
C PRO A 390 11.04 -1.13 -1.43
N THR A 391 10.18 -0.91 -0.43
CA THR A 391 9.80 0.43 0.03
C THR A 391 10.85 1.12 0.89
N ASP A 392 11.99 0.47 1.19
CA ASP A 392 13.16 1.13 1.78
C ASP A 392 13.81 2.10 0.76
N ALA A 393 13.67 1.84 -0.55
CA ALA A 393 14.21 2.67 -1.63
C ALA A 393 13.38 3.93 -1.98
N LEU A 394 12.46 4.36 -1.10
CA LEU A 394 11.48 5.43 -1.37
C LEU A 394 11.70 6.65 -0.47
N GLY A 395 11.38 7.83 -1.00
CA GLY A 395 11.52 9.10 -0.28
C GLY A 395 12.98 9.57 -0.15
N PRO A 396 13.26 10.50 0.78
CA PRO A 396 14.59 11.07 0.97
C PRO A 396 15.63 10.02 1.44
N PRO A 397 16.90 10.12 1.01
CA PRO A 397 17.98 9.28 1.52
C PRO A 397 18.05 9.26 3.06
N ASP A 398 17.83 8.10 3.67
CA ASP A 398 17.89 7.90 5.12
C ASP A 398 18.97 6.86 5.55
N GLY A 399 19.68 6.27 4.58
CA GLY A 399 20.71 5.26 4.78
C GLY A 399 20.19 3.83 4.90
N ARG A 400 18.91 3.58 4.61
CA ARG A 400 18.29 2.26 4.57
C ARG A 400 18.01 1.86 3.12
N ALA A 401 18.98 1.19 2.52
CA ALA A 401 18.81 0.69 1.18
C ALA A 401 17.98 -0.60 1.07
N TYR A 402 17.24 -0.70 -0.04
CA TYR A 402 16.76 -1.98 -0.57
C TYR A 402 17.88 -2.68 -1.34
N ASN A 403 18.25 -3.90 -0.92
CA ASN A 403 19.18 -4.72 -1.68
C ASN A 403 18.43 -5.46 -2.79
N LEU A 404 18.71 -5.10 -4.04
CA LEU A 404 18.05 -5.65 -5.24
C LEU A 404 18.26 -7.16 -5.44
N GLU A 405 19.21 -7.77 -4.72
CA GLU A 405 19.82 -9.07 -5.01
C GLU A 405 20.61 -9.14 -6.34
N PRO A 406 21.66 -9.97 -6.44
CA PRO A 406 22.43 -10.18 -7.67
C PRO A 406 21.58 -10.60 -8.88
N GLY A 407 21.38 -9.70 -9.83
CA GLY A 407 20.53 -9.84 -11.02
C GLY A 407 19.03 -9.62 -10.78
N GLY A 408 18.63 -9.00 -9.66
CA GLY A 408 17.26 -8.54 -9.43
C GLY A 408 17.01 -7.13 -9.95
N GLU A 409 15.75 -6.70 -9.92
CA GLU A 409 15.28 -5.50 -10.61
C GLU A 409 14.13 -4.85 -9.83
N ILE A 410 14.11 -3.52 -9.74
CA ILE A 410 13.05 -2.70 -9.13
C ILE A 410 12.61 -1.61 -10.10
N SER A 411 11.31 -1.29 -10.11
CA SER A 411 10.74 -0.15 -10.85
C SER A 411 10.00 0.80 -9.90
N ILE A 412 10.21 2.11 -10.08
CA ILE A 412 9.72 3.18 -9.19
C ILE A 412 8.96 4.23 -10.01
N ASP A 413 7.77 4.62 -9.54
CA ASP A 413 7.01 5.82 -9.97
C ASP A 413 7.64 7.05 -9.28
N LEU A 414 8.00 8.10 -10.03
CA LEU A 414 8.46 9.38 -9.49
C LEU A 414 7.30 10.35 -9.19
N ALA A 415 6.05 9.94 -9.40
CA ALA A 415 4.82 10.73 -9.32
C ALA A 415 4.67 11.83 -10.39
N VAL A 416 5.75 12.56 -10.67
CA VAL A 416 5.83 13.65 -11.64
C VAL A 416 6.46 13.18 -12.95
N GLU A 417 6.16 13.88 -14.05
CA GLU A 417 6.92 13.74 -15.29
C GLU A 417 8.14 14.67 -15.21
N VAL A 418 9.33 14.09 -15.36
CA VAL A 418 10.63 14.77 -15.35
C VAL A 418 11.06 14.96 -16.80
N ALA A 419 11.24 16.21 -17.23
CA ALA A 419 11.68 16.55 -18.57
C ALA A 419 13.20 16.78 -18.62
N ASP A 420 13.79 16.45 -19.77
CA ASP A 420 15.20 16.73 -20.12
C ASP A 420 15.54 18.23 -19.98
N HIS A 421 16.64 18.55 -19.32
CA HIS A 421 17.18 19.91 -19.21
C HIS A 421 18.72 19.92 -19.38
N GLU A 422 19.37 21.04 -19.11
CA GLU A 422 20.84 21.06 -19.12
C GLU A 422 21.36 20.44 -17.82
N GLY A 423 22.21 19.41 -17.91
CA GLY A 423 22.81 18.75 -16.75
C GLY A 423 22.24 17.37 -16.49
N ALA A 424 22.09 17.01 -15.21
CA ALA A 424 21.53 15.72 -14.80
C ALA A 424 20.17 15.94 -14.11
N GLU A 425 19.18 15.16 -14.51
CA GLU A 425 17.81 15.20 -14.00
C GLU A 425 17.60 14.26 -12.82
N LEU A 426 18.42 13.21 -12.68
CA LEU A 426 18.30 12.22 -11.62
C LEU A 426 19.62 12.02 -10.87
N ARG A 427 19.53 11.77 -9.56
CA ARG A 427 20.59 11.17 -8.75
C ARG A 427 20.06 9.90 -8.10
N VAL A 428 20.61 8.75 -8.49
CA VAL A 428 20.34 7.47 -7.82
C VAL A 428 21.32 7.34 -6.67
N HIS A 429 20.81 7.24 -5.44
CA HIS A 429 21.59 7.11 -4.21
C HIS A 429 21.79 5.64 -3.86
N ALA A 430 23.05 5.25 -3.65
CA ALA A 430 23.40 3.95 -3.11
C ALA A 430 23.59 4.00 -1.58
N GLY A 431 23.18 2.93 -0.91
CA GLY A 431 23.40 2.72 0.52
C GLY A 431 24.87 2.47 0.88
N PRO A 432 25.17 2.17 2.16
CA PRO A 432 26.54 2.02 2.66
C PRO A 432 27.25 0.72 2.23
N ALA A 433 27.65 0.69 0.95
CA ALA A 433 28.75 -0.05 0.32
C ALA A 433 28.79 -1.59 0.44
N GLY A 434 28.29 -2.26 -0.59
CA GLY A 434 28.80 -3.56 -1.04
C GLY A 434 30.06 -3.41 -1.92
N PRO A 435 30.86 -4.48 -2.13
CA PRO A 435 31.93 -4.45 -3.10
C PRO A 435 31.36 -4.47 -4.53
N THR A 436 31.45 -3.32 -5.21
CA THR A 436 30.89 -3.05 -6.57
C THR A 436 29.37 -3.13 -6.64
N ASP A 437 28.71 -2.16 -6.00
CA ASP A 437 27.31 -1.81 -6.25
C ASP A 437 27.18 -1.26 -7.68
N THR A 438 26.87 -2.15 -8.63
CA THR A 438 26.62 -1.81 -10.03
C THR A 438 25.24 -2.26 -10.47
N ALA A 439 24.56 -1.42 -11.24
CA ALA A 439 23.26 -1.69 -11.82
C ALA A 439 23.15 -0.99 -13.18
N ASP A 440 22.21 -1.41 -14.02
CA ASP A 440 21.78 -0.64 -15.20
C ASP A 440 20.48 0.09 -14.88
N VAL A 441 20.29 1.27 -15.47
CA VAL A 441 19.10 2.10 -15.29
C VAL A 441 18.41 2.36 -16.63
N GLU A 442 17.09 2.20 -16.63
CA GLU A 442 16.18 2.46 -17.74
C GLU A 442 15.04 3.36 -17.30
N ALA A 443 14.37 4.01 -18.25
CA ALA A 443 13.25 4.90 -17.98
C ALA A 443 12.06 4.71 -18.93
N ALA A 444 10.89 5.10 -18.47
CA ALA A 444 9.64 5.12 -19.23
C ALA A 444 8.73 6.26 -18.77
N THR A 445 7.82 6.71 -19.66
CA THR A 445 6.73 7.64 -19.32
C THR A 445 5.45 6.92 -18.88
N ALA A 446 5.35 5.62 -19.12
CA ALA A 446 4.23 4.77 -18.71
C ALA A 446 4.73 3.54 -17.92
N ILE A 447 3.92 3.07 -16.97
CA ILE A 447 4.27 2.01 -16.01
C ILE A 447 4.67 0.67 -16.65
N ASP A 448 4.12 0.36 -17.83
CA ASP A 448 4.40 -0.86 -18.60
C ASP A 448 5.49 -0.67 -19.68
N GLY A 449 6.15 0.49 -19.70
CA GLY A 449 7.09 0.87 -20.75
C GLY A 449 6.41 1.51 -21.99
N PRO A 450 7.10 1.57 -23.14
CA PRO A 450 8.41 0.99 -23.42
C PRO A 450 9.52 1.60 -22.56
N TRP A 451 10.55 0.79 -22.28
CA TRP A 451 11.70 1.16 -21.48
C TRP A 451 12.89 1.55 -22.37
N THR A 452 13.56 2.65 -22.00
CA THR A 452 14.71 3.21 -22.70
C THR A 452 15.93 3.18 -21.77
N PRO A 453 17.06 2.57 -22.15
CA PRO A 453 18.29 2.60 -21.36
C PRO A 453 18.83 4.02 -21.18
N LEU A 454 19.11 4.39 -19.93
CA LEU A 454 19.76 5.66 -19.58
C LEU A 454 21.26 5.48 -19.32
N GLY A 455 21.69 4.34 -18.75
CA GLY A 455 23.10 4.06 -18.51
C GLY A 455 23.34 3.00 -17.44
N SER A 456 24.54 3.02 -16.87
CA SER A 456 24.95 2.14 -15.76
C SER A 456 25.34 2.96 -14.54
N LEU A 457 24.95 2.47 -13.36
CA LEU A 457 25.20 3.02 -12.04
C LEU A 457 26.45 2.38 -11.42
N VAL A 458 27.24 3.17 -10.67
CA VAL A 458 28.37 2.69 -9.85
C VAL A 458 28.33 3.41 -8.50
N GLY A 459 27.70 2.79 -7.50
CA GLY A 459 27.28 3.49 -6.28
C GLY A 459 26.32 4.65 -6.59
N THR A 460 26.39 5.73 -5.81
CA THR A 460 25.60 6.95 -6.07
C THR A 460 26.02 7.60 -7.39
N THR A 461 25.08 7.72 -8.31
CA THR A 461 25.33 8.13 -9.71
C THR A 461 24.30 9.16 -10.17
N GLU A 462 24.74 10.18 -10.89
CA GLU A 462 23.87 11.16 -11.56
C GLU A 462 23.65 10.77 -13.02
N ILE A 463 22.44 11.02 -13.54
CA ILE A 463 22.00 10.63 -14.88
C ILE A 463 21.44 11.84 -15.62
N ASP A 464 22.01 12.10 -16.78
CA ASP A 464 21.66 13.09 -17.80
C ASP A 464 20.78 12.40 -18.87
N LEU A 465 19.55 12.88 -19.06
CA LEU A 465 18.59 12.29 -19.99
C LEU A 465 18.94 12.61 -21.44
N GLY A 466 19.44 13.81 -21.72
CA GLY A 466 19.93 14.26 -23.02
C GLY A 466 21.04 13.36 -23.58
N ALA A 467 21.91 12.84 -22.72
CA ALA A 467 22.96 11.86 -23.07
C ALA A 467 22.38 10.53 -23.62
N SER A 468 21.17 10.16 -23.20
CA SER A 468 20.43 8.99 -23.73
C SER A 468 19.49 9.32 -24.90
N GLY A 469 19.20 10.61 -25.12
CA GLY A 469 18.16 11.07 -26.05
C GLY A 469 16.73 10.89 -25.53
N THR A 470 16.55 10.74 -24.21
CA THR A 470 15.25 10.62 -23.55
C THR A 470 14.70 12.00 -23.24
N ALA A 471 13.58 12.41 -23.87
CA ALA A 471 13.04 13.76 -23.68
C ALA A 471 12.31 13.96 -22.34
N ALA A 472 11.77 12.89 -21.76
CA ALA A 472 11.09 12.90 -20.46
C ALA A 472 10.94 11.46 -19.91
N LEU A 473 10.74 11.35 -18.60
CA LEU A 473 10.39 10.11 -17.91
C LEU A 473 9.42 10.35 -16.75
N ARG A 474 8.84 9.27 -16.24
CA ARG A 474 8.12 9.24 -14.95
C ARG A 474 8.45 8.01 -14.12
N PHE A 475 8.76 6.91 -14.79
CA PHE A 475 9.13 5.65 -14.18
C PHE A 475 10.61 5.38 -14.45
N VAL A 476 11.32 4.96 -13.41
CA VAL A 476 12.69 4.45 -13.52
C VAL A 476 12.69 2.96 -13.19
N ARG A 477 13.58 2.23 -13.83
CA ARG A 477 13.84 0.81 -13.57
C ARG A 477 15.33 0.61 -13.37
N ILE A 478 15.69 -0.03 -12.26
CA ILE A 478 17.07 -0.27 -11.86
C ILE A 478 17.24 -1.79 -11.75
N ALA A 479 18.18 -2.33 -12.52
CA ALA A 479 18.48 -3.76 -12.59
C ALA A 479 19.91 -4.01 -12.13
N ASP A 480 20.10 -4.82 -11.09
CA ASP A 480 21.41 -5.16 -10.56
C ASP A 480 22.28 -5.88 -11.60
N THR A 481 23.55 -5.49 -11.68
CA THR A 481 24.58 -6.11 -12.53
C THR A 481 25.78 -6.63 -11.72
N SER A 482 25.64 -6.70 -10.39
CA SER A 482 26.73 -7.02 -9.48
C SER A 482 27.11 -8.51 -9.47
N GLY A 483 28.35 -8.80 -9.08
CA GLY A 483 28.90 -10.16 -9.07
C GLY A 483 28.56 -11.00 -7.83
N GLY A 484 27.57 -10.59 -7.03
CA GLY A 484 27.32 -11.14 -5.70
C GLY A 484 26.71 -12.55 -5.66
N ARG A 485 26.49 -13.05 -4.44
CA ARG A 485 25.74 -14.30 -4.20
C ARG A 485 24.32 -13.98 -3.71
N PHE A 486 23.31 -14.36 -4.48
CA PHE A 486 21.91 -14.25 -4.06
C PHE A 486 21.61 -14.92 -2.71
N GLY A 487 20.85 -14.21 -1.88
CA GLY A 487 20.45 -14.54 -0.52
C GLY A 487 21.50 -14.19 0.54
N SER A 488 22.46 -13.33 0.22
CA SER A 488 23.44 -12.78 1.18
C SER A 488 23.21 -11.27 1.33
N ALA A 489 23.26 -10.74 2.54
CA ALA A 489 23.18 -9.29 2.76
C ALA A 489 24.34 -8.54 2.07
N GLY A 490 24.06 -7.37 1.48
CA GLY A 490 25.06 -6.55 0.77
C GLY A 490 25.64 -7.23 -0.48
N ALA A 491 24.84 -8.05 -1.18
CA ALA A 491 25.29 -8.81 -2.34
C ALA A 491 24.87 -8.21 -3.68
N GLY A 492 23.67 -7.63 -3.78
CA GLY A 492 23.21 -6.81 -4.90
C GLY A 492 23.36 -5.31 -4.62
N TYR A 493 23.10 -4.47 -5.62
CA TYR A 493 23.02 -3.01 -5.50
C TYR A 493 22.08 -2.62 -4.35
N ASP A 494 22.63 -1.90 -3.38
CA ASP A 494 21.90 -1.34 -2.25
C ASP A 494 21.31 0.01 -2.67
N LEU A 495 20.06 0.05 -3.14
CA LEU A 495 19.36 1.27 -3.56
C LEU A 495 18.72 1.99 -2.36
N ASP A 496 19.20 3.18 -2.03
CA ASP A 496 18.70 4.03 -0.92
C ASP A 496 17.57 4.96 -1.38
N SER A 497 17.73 5.63 -2.52
CA SER A 497 16.73 6.56 -3.05
C SER A 497 16.97 6.86 -4.52
N VAL A 498 15.94 7.37 -5.21
CA VAL A 498 16.07 8.06 -6.49
C VAL A 498 15.62 9.50 -6.26
N GLU A 499 16.53 10.46 -6.38
CA GLU A 499 16.26 11.90 -6.28
C GLU A 499 16.12 12.50 -7.68
N VAL A 500 15.11 13.36 -7.87
CA VAL A 500 14.99 14.23 -9.05
C VAL A 500 15.69 15.54 -8.74
N LEU A 501 16.60 15.92 -9.62
CA LEU A 501 17.40 17.13 -9.51
C LEU A 501 16.66 18.30 -10.20
N PRO A 502 16.71 19.52 -9.64
CA PRO A 502 16.23 20.71 -10.33
C PRO A 502 17.18 21.10 -11.46
N PRO A 503 16.71 21.84 -12.48
CA PRO A 503 17.58 22.43 -13.48
C PRO A 503 18.62 23.35 -12.82
N PRO A 504 19.85 23.44 -13.38
CA PRO A 504 20.88 24.32 -12.86
C PRO A 504 20.36 25.76 -12.83
N ALA A 505 20.70 26.47 -11.75
CA ALA A 505 20.34 27.88 -11.63
C ALA A 505 20.98 28.66 -12.78
N ALA A 506 20.17 29.39 -13.56
CA ALA A 506 20.68 30.23 -14.62
C ALA A 506 21.69 31.24 -14.07
N ASP A 507 22.88 31.31 -14.70
CA ASP A 507 23.95 32.21 -14.30
C ASP A 507 23.47 33.67 -14.29
N ALA A 508 23.24 34.23 -13.10
CA ALA A 508 22.76 35.60 -12.92
C ALA A 508 23.80 36.67 -13.32
N ASP A 509 25.03 36.25 -13.65
CA ASP A 509 26.17 37.13 -13.95
C ASP A 509 26.45 37.29 -15.47
N ALA A 510 25.69 36.63 -16.35
CA ALA A 510 25.94 36.67 -17.80
C ALA A 510 25.65 38.03 -18.48
N ASP A 511 24.91 38.93 -17.83
CA ASP A 511 24.55 40.27 -18.33
C ASP A 511 25.48 41.40 -17.83
N ALA A 512 26.56 41.07 -17.11
CA ALA A 512 27.44 42.07 -16.48
C ALA A 512 28.62 42.57 -17.34
N ASP A 513 28.94 41.92 -18.47
CA ASP A 513 30.18 42.15 -19.24
C ASP A 513 29.97 42.72 -20.66
N ALA A 514 28.82 43.38 -20.88
CA ALA A 514 28.48 44.07 -22.13
C ALA A 514 28.37 45.60 -21.92
N GLY A 515 29.45 46.23 -21.42
CA GLY A 515 29.38 47.61 -20.89
C GLY A 515 30.58 48.54 -21.03
N ASP A 516 31.76 48.09 -21.49
CA ASP A 516 32.94 48.94 -21.74
C ASP A 516 33.37 48.89 -23.22
N ASP A 517 32.79 49.77 -24.05
CA ASP A 517 33.37 50.15 -25.36
C ASP A 517 33.41 51.68 -25.46
N ASP A 518 34.62 52.23 -25.25
CA ASP A 518 34.93 53.66 -25.22
C ASP A 518 34.93 54.29 -26.63
N GLY A 519 33.80 54.16 -27.33
CA GLY A 519 33.59 54.63 -28.71
C GLY A 519 33.40 56.15 -28.82
N GLY A 520 34.47 56.92 -28.63
CA GLY A 520 34.45 58.37 -28.81
C GLY A 520 34.09 58.80 -30.25
N GLY A 521 33.09 59.67 -30.39
CA GLY A 521 32.66 60.23 -31.68
C GLY A 521 31.93 61.56 -31.52
N ASP A 522 32.45 62.60 -32.19
CA ASP A 522 31.96 63.98 -32.08
C ASP A 522 30.53 64.19 -32.62
N ILE A 523 29.72 64.98 -31.90
CA ILE A 523 28.54 65.66 -32.48
C ILE A 523 28.57 67.13 -32.05
N GLU A 524 28.61 68.02 -33.04
CA GLU A 524 28.56 69.48 -32.84
C GLU A 524 27.12 69.98 -32.59
N ASP A 525 27.02 70.88 -31.62
CA ASP A 525 26.17 72.09 -31.56
C ASP A 525 25.06 72.29 -32.62
N VAL A 526 23.79 72.36 -32.17
CA VAL A 526 22.93 73.53 -32.41
C VAL A 526 21.69 73.58 -31.49
N GLY A 527 21.47 74.73 -30.84
CA GLY A 527 20.19 75.44 -30.94
C GLY A 527 19.15 75.33 -29.82
N ASP A 528 19.22 76.28 -28.87
CA ASP A 528 18.11 77.06 -28.29
C ASP A 528 16.68 76.47 -28.20
N ALA A 529 16.16 76.28 -26.97
CA ALA A 529 15.10 77.15 -26.41
C ALA A 529 14.48 76.60 -25.09
N GLU A 530 14.50 77.42 -24.05
CA GLU A 530 13.63 77.37 -22.86
C GLU A 530 12.81 78.69 -22.81
N PRO A 531 11.76 78.83 -21.98
CA PRO A 531 10.80 77.84 -21.48
C PRO A 531 9.35 78.31 -21.73
N ASP A 532 8.34 77.57 -21.25
CA ASP A 532 7.05 78.19 -20.88
C ASP A 532 6.33 77.39 -19.77
N ALA A 533 5.54 78.08 -18.95
CA ALA A 533 5.13 77.61 -17.62
C ALA A 533 3.62 77.72 -17.33
N ALA A 534 3.22 77.14 -16.19
CA ALA A 534 1.92 77.28 -15.50
C ALA A 534 0.71 76.55 -16.16
N ALA A 535 -0.36 76.20 -15.43
CA ALA A 535 -0.76 76.53 -14.06
C ALA A 535 -1.65 75.42 -13.43
N ASP A 536 -1.82 75.45 -12.09
CA ASP A 536 -3.09 75.43 -11.28
C ASP A 536 -4.32 74.62 -11.77
N ALA A 537 -5.32 74.12 -11.01
CA ALA A 537 -5.77 74.13 -9.60
C ALA A 537 -7.05 73.22 -9.52
N ASP A 538 -7.68 72.83 -8.40
CA ASP A 538 -7.36 72.70 -6.96
C ASP A 538 -8.56 71.99 -6.25
N GLY A 539 -8.36 71.38 -5.08
CA GLY A 539 -9.41 70.86 -4.17
C GLY A 539 -10.01 69.47 -4.48
N GLY A 540 -10.42 68.67 -3.49
CA GLY A 540 -10.33 68.84 -2.02
C GLY A 540 -11.38 67.98 -1.28
N GLU A 541 -10.93 67.27 -0.23
CA GLU A 541 -11.62 66.83 1.02
C GLU A 541 -13.04 66.19 0.94
N ASP A 542 -13.33 65.07 1.61
CA ASP A 542 -13.55 65.03 3.07
C ASP A 542 -13.53 63.61 3.68
N VAL A 543 -13.31 63.53 5.00
CA VAL A 543 -13.28 62.30 5.85
C VAL A 543 -14.17 62.51 7.08
N PRO A 544 -14.88 61.49 7.61
CA PRO A 544 -14.58 60.96 8.96
C PRO A 544 -14.58 59.41 8.98
N ALA A 545 -13.64 58.70 9.61
CA ALA A 545 -13.34 58.60 11.04
C ALA A 545 -14.41 57.82 11.86
N ASP A 546 -14.04 56.63 12.35
CA ASP A 546 -14.00 56.34 13.80
C ASP A 546 -13.41 54.95 14.12
N ALA A 547 -12.73 54.88 15.26
CA ALA A 547 -12.29 53.66 15.94
C ALA A 547 -12.37 53.91 17.46
N PRO A 548 -12.47 52.85 18.29
CA PRO A 548 -11.99 52.97 19.66
C PRO A 548 -11.05 51.83 20.09
N THR A 549 -10.07 52.24 20.89
CA THR A 549 -9.13 51.44 21.68
C THR A 549 -9.73 51.03 23.03
N ASP A 550 -9.19 49.99 23.68
CA ASP A 550 -8.92 50.06 25.12
C ASP A 550 -7.77 49.13 25.55
N GLU A 551 -7.07 49.50 26.62
CA GLU A 551 -6.00 48.73 27.28
C GLU A 551 -6.41 48.38 28.72
N SER A 552 -5.83 47.33 29.30
CA SER A 552 -5.46 47.39 30.72
C SER A 552 -4.33 46.40 31.08
N LEU A 553 -3.29 46.95 31.69
CA LEU A 553 -2.18 46.25 32.34
C LEU A 553 -2.51 46.01 33.81
N GLU A 554 -2.02 44.91 34.40
CA GLU A 554 -1.46 44.92 35.76
C GLU A 554 -0.22 44.02 35.84
N ASP A 555 0.78 44.48 36.59
CA ASP A 555 2.08 43.85 36.86
C ASP A 555 2.21 43.59 38.37
N THR A 556 2.73 42.43 38.76
CA THR A 556 3.61 42.35 39.94
C THR A 556 4.71 41.30 39.77
N GLY A 557 5.93 41.78 39.53
CA GLY A 557 7.18 41.04 39.34
C GLY A 557 7.69 40.05 40.41
N GLY A 558 8.74 39.32 40.00
CA GLY A 558 10.02 39.32 40.73
C GLY A 558 10.57 37.99 41.24
N GLY A 559 11.87 37.73 40.97
CA GLY A 559 12.75 37.00 41.90
C GLY A 559 13.61 35.85 41.35
N ASP A 560 14.84 36.19 40.94
CA ASP A 560 16.13 35.47 40.99
C ASP A 560 16.24 34.01 41.53
N GLY A 561 17.17 33.23 40.95
CA GLY A 561 17.68 31.98 41.57
C GLY A 561 18.68 31.16 40.73
N ASP A 562 19.97 31.26 41.05
CA ASP A 562 21.09 30.60 40.35
C ASP A 562 21.27 29.08 40.59
N ALA A 563 21.59 28.36 39.50
CA ALA A 563 22.70 27.40 39.30
C ALA A 563 22.88 26.10 40.17
N VAL A 564 23.85 25.27 39.71
CA VAL A 564 24.56 24.15 40.40
C VAL A 564 23.80 22.81 40.47
N SER A 565 24.39 21.61 40.26
CA SER A 565 25.53 21.15 39.44
C SER A 565 25.55 19.60 39.36
N ASP A 566 26.35 19.06 38.45
CA ASP A 566 27.07 17.76 38.49
C ASP A 566 26.34 16.39 38.60
N ALA A 567 26.97 15.42 37.92
CA ALA A 567 26.69 13.97 37.89
C ALA A 567 27.53 13.25 39.02
N PRO A 568 27.96 11.96 38.98
CA PRO A 568 27.74 10.86 38.02
C PRO A 568 27.55 9.44 38.63
N GLY A 569 27.52 8.41 37.75
CA GLY A 569 27.98 7.03 38.03
C GLY A 569 26.95 6.05 38.62
N GLU A 570 27.14 4.72 38.52
CA GLU A 570 28.11 3.93 37.72
C GLU A 570 27.57 2.49 37.55
N ALA A 571 28.29 1.63 36.82
CA ALA A 571 27.86 0.27 36.44
C ALA A 571 28.00 -0.79 37.56
N GLY A 572 27.44 -1.99 37.34
CA GLY A 572 27.62 -3.15 38.20
C GLY A 572 27.05 -4.46 37.65
N GLU A 573 27.86 -5.26 36.95
CA GLU A 573 27.61 -6.68 36.69
C GLU A 573 27.78 -7.52 37.98
N ALA A 574 27.04 -8.62 38.13
CA ALA A 574 27.57 -9.94 38.55
C ALA A 574 26.48 -11.02 38.71
N THR A 575 26.47 -11.96 37.76
CA THR A 575 26.43 -13.44 37.87
C THR A 575 25.96 -14.19 39.15
N ASP A 576 25.48 -15.42 38.88
CA ASP A 576 25.41 -16.60 39.76
C ASP A 576 24.21 -16.61 40.73
N GLY A 577 23.50 -17.72 40.99
CA GLY A 577 23.66 -19.12 40.61
C GLY A 577 23.01 -19.98 41.70
N GLY A 578 22.14 -20.94 41.37
CA GLY A 578 21.33 -21.58 42.43
C GLY A 578 20.27 -22.58 41.96
N GLU A 579 20.71 -23.69 41.40
CA GLU A 579 19.87 -24.86 41.13
C GLU A 579 19.78 -25.75 42.39
N VAL A 580 18.58 -26.05 42.88
CA VAL A 580 18.36 -27.10 43.91
C VAL A 580 17.06 -27.85 43.67
N ASP A 581 17.16 -29.18 43.64
CA ASP A 581 16.09 -30.15 43.43
C ASP A 581 14.95 -30.15 44.47
N GLY A 582 13.78 -30.63 44.03
CA GLY A 582 13.13 -31.74 44.75
C GLY A 582 11.62 -31.64 45.01
N GLY A 583 10.85 -32.62 44.52
CA GLY A 583 9.50 -32.90 45.03
C GLY A 583 8.51 -33.47 44.02
N GLY A 584 8.59 -34.77 43.71
CA GLY A 584 7.62 -35.45 42.84
C GLY A 584 6.35 -35.93 43.55
N GLY A 585 5.25 -36.04 42.78
CA GLY A 585 3.96 -36.59 43.18
C GLY A 585 2.80 -35.74 42.60
N GLY A 586 1.76 -36.29 42.00
CA GLY A 586 1.40 -37.69 41.80
C GLY A 586 -0.08 -37.79 41.43
N SER A 587 -0.36 -37.98 40.13
CA SER A 587 -1.62 -38.45 39.52
C SER A 587 -2.93 -38.31 40.33
N GLY A 588 -3.81 -37.38 39.92
CA GLY A 588 -5.20 -37.29 40.37
C GLY A 588 -6.16 -37.01 39.21
N CYS A 589 -6.66 -38.07 38.56
CA CYS A 589 -7.69 -37.93 37.53
C CYS A 589 -9.03 -37.58 38.19
N GLY A 590 -9.56 -36.37 37.92
CA GLY A 590 -10.87 -35.93 38.36
C GLY A 590 -11.71 -35.45 37.18
N CYS A 591 -12.52 -36.35 36.60
CA CYS A 591 -13.55 -35.93 35.64
C CYS A 591 -14.59 -35.09 36.38
N ASN A 592 -14.78 -33.83 35.98
CA ASN A 592 -15.93 -33.05 36.40
C ASN A 592 -16.63 -32.46 35.17
N ALA A 593 -17.80 -32.98 34.86
CA ALA A 593 -18.62 -32.52 33.74
C ALA A 593 -19.35 -31.23 34.12
N GLY A 594 -18.69 -30.10 33.90
CA GLY A 594 -19.31 -28.77 33.92
C GLY A 594 -19.40 -28.23 32.50
N GLY A 595 -20.61 -28.14 31.94
CA GLY A 595 -20.82 -27.57 30.61
C GLY A 595 -20.57 -26.07 30.60
N ALA A 596 -19.38 -25.66 30.20
CA ALA A 596 -19.12 -24.28 29.79
C ALA A 596 -19.59 -24.10 28.34
N ALA A 597 -20.38 -23.05 28.08
CA ALA A 597 -20.64 -22.62 26.70
C ALA A 597 -19.31 -22.11 26.09
N PRO A 598 -19.09 -22.27 24.77
CA PRO A 598 -17.98 -21.61 24.09
C PRO A 598 -18.05 -20.09 24.32
N GLY A 599 -16.90 -19.47 24.59
CA GLY A 599 -16.81 -18.04 24.87
C GLY A 599 -17.28 -17.18 23.69
N ALA A 600 -17.68 -15.95 23.98
CA ALA A 600 -18.06 -14.98 22.96
C ALA A 600 -16.86 -14.65 22.06
N TRP A 601 -17.09 -14.63 20.76
CA TRP A 601 -16.13 -14.20 19.75
C TRP A 601 -15.98 -12.68 19.83
N ALA A 602 -14.76 -12.19 19.89
CA ALA A 602 -14.46 -10.76 19.85
C ALA A 602 -13.27 -10.51 18.92
N TRP A 603 -13.46 -9.59 17.99
CA TRP A 603 -12.37 -8.96 17.25
C TRP A 603 -11.63 -8.01 18.20
N PRO A 604 -10.29 -7.88 18.12
CA PRO A 604 -9.51 -7.15 19.12
C PRO A 604 -9.90 -5.67 19.25
N TRP A 605 -10.38 -5.07 18.16
CA TRP A 605 -10.80 -3.67 18.08
C TRP A 605 -12.30 -3.45 18.30
N PHE A 606 -13.05 -4.48 18.69
CA PHE A 606 -14.48 -4.35 19.03
C PHE A 606 -14.79 -4.86 20.44
N PRO A 607 -15.36 -4.03 21.33
CA PRO A 607 -15.97 -4.54 22.55
C PRO A 607 -17.10 -5.50 22.17
N ALA A 608 -17.23 -6.61 22.90
CA ALA A 608 -18.03 -7.77 22.49
C ALA A 608 -19.55 -7.50 22.35
N ALA A 609 -19.95 -6.96 21.20
CA ALA A 609 -21.34 -6.84 20.74
C ALA A 609 -21.78 -8.02 19.85
N ALA A 610 -20.87 -8.96 19.56
CA ALA A 610 -21.04 -10.09 18.66
C ALA A 610 -21.83 -11.27 19.28
N ALA A 611 -23.07 -11.02 19.71
CA ALA A 611 -24.04 -12.06 20.06
C ALA A 611 -24.64 -12.74 18.80
N PHE A 612 -23.79 -13.25 17.91
CA PHE A 612 -24.19 -13.97 16.70
C PHE A 612 -24.78 -15.35 17.02
N ALA A 613 -26.01 -15.36 17.50
CA ALA A 613 -26.88 -16.53 17.54
C ALA A 613 -27.75 -16.55 16.28
N ALA A 614 -27.83 -17.70 15.61
CA ALA A 614 -28.59 -17.90 14.37
C ALA A 614 -30.06 -17.44 14.48
N ALA A 615 -30.41 -16.30 13.85
CA ALA A 615 -31.67 -15.61 14.10
C ALA A 615 -32.42 -15.07 12.85
N SER A 616 -32.15 -15.57 11.63
CA SER A 616 -32.82 -15.09 10.41
C SER A 616 -33.23 -16.20 9.41
N PHE A 617 -33.76 -17.34 9.90
CA PHE A 617 -34.46 -18.32 9.05
C PHE A 617 -35.91 -18.57 9.47
N ARG A 618 -36.75 -17.53 9.39
CA ARG A 618 -38.21 -17.68 9.50
C ARG A 618 -38.76 -18.39 8.25
N ARG A 619 -38.93 -19.71 8.34
CA ARG A 619 -39.73 -20.49 7.39
C ARG A 619 -41.13 -19.86 7.21
N ARG A 620 -41.40 -19.22 6.07
CA ARG A 620 -42.79 -19.05 5.62
C ARG A 620 -43.26 -20.39 5.07
N ARG A 621 -44.10 -21.08 5.85
CA ARG A 621 -44.98 -22.14 5.33
C ARG A 621 -46.29 -21.51 4.89
N THR A 622 -46.63 -21.69 3.61
CA THR A 622 -47.99 -21.89 3.10
C THR A 622 -47.87 -22.91 1.97
#